data_AF-A0A7C2LIT6-F1
#
_entry.id   AF-A0A7C2LIT6-F1
#
_cell.length_a   1.000
_cell.length_b   1.000
_cell.length_c   1.000
_cell.angle_alpha   90.00
_cell.angle_beta   90.00
_cell.angle_gamma   90.00
#
_symmetry.space_group_name_H-M   'P 1'
#
loop_
_entity.id
_entity.type
_entity.pdbx_description
1 polymer ?
#
loop_
_entity_poly.entity_id
_entity_poly.type
_entity_poly.pdbx_seq_one_letter_code
_entity_poly.pdbx_strand_id
1 'polypeptide(L)'
;AVIGDLFKTEVYELARDINRRHHCIPDAILTKAPSAELKHDQTDQDTLPPYEILDEVLKDYLLEHLSLPELVDKGYDKGLVEKVLSMVGRGEYKRRQAPPVLKVSRRAFGMGRRMPIARRFFEI
;
A
#
# COMPACT_ATOMS: atom_id res chain seq x y z
N ALA A 1 -0.87 8.31 -12.66
CA ALA A 1 -1.86 7.44 -11.99
C ALA A 1 -2.70 8.31 -11.06
N VAL A 2 -4.03 8.34 -11.24
CA VAL A 2 -4.94 9.27 -10.52
C VAL A 2 -5.03 8.95 -9.03
N ILE A 3 -5.14 7.66 -8.70
CA ILE A 3 -5.26 7.16 -7.31
C ILE A 3 -3.93 6.59 -6.77
N GLY A 4 -2.80 6.95 -7.38
CA GLY A 4 -1.50 6.31 -7.08
C GLY A 4 -0.86 6.71 -5.75
N ASP A 5 -1.44 7.68 -5.05
CA ASP A 5 -0.98 8.18 -3.74
C ASP A 5 -1.97 7.84 -2.61
N LEU A 6 -2.95 6.99 -2.90
CA LEU A 6 -3.96 6.50 -1.95
C LEU A 6 -3.66 5.07 -1.53
N PHE A 7 -3.86 4.80 -0.24
CA PHE A 7 -3.90 3.45 0.31
C PHE A 7 -5.17 2.71 -0.12
N LYS A 8 -5.16 1.38 -0.02
CA LYS A 8 -6.30 0.58 -0.51
C LYS A 8 -7.56 0.85 0.32
N THR A 9 -7.41 0.96 1.63
CA THR A 9 -8.45 1.38 2.58
C THR A 9 -9.04 2.74 2.20
N GLU A 10 -8.20 3.73 1.90
CA GLU A 10 -8.63 5.07 1.47
C GLU A 10 -9.40 5.05 0.13
N VAL A 11 -9.02 4.18 -0.80
CA VAL A 11 -9.76 3.99 -2.05
C VAL A 11 -11.17 3.46 -1.79
N TYR A 12 -11.34 2.50 -0.86
CA TYR A 12 -12.67 2.01 -0.49
C TYR A 12 -13.51 3.08 0.21
N GLU A 13 -12.91 3.86 1.11
CA GLU A 13 -13.58 4.97 1.78
C GLU A 13 -14.05 6.03 0.79
N LEU A 14 -13.17 6.43 -0.14
CA LEU A 14 -13.49 7.40 -1.19
C LEU A 14 -14.61 6.89 -2.10
N ALA A 15 -14.55 5.62 -2.50
CA ALA A 15 -15.57 5.00 -3.33
C ALA A 15 -16.95 4.98 -2.64
N ARG A 16 -16.98 4.65 -1.34
CA ARG A 16 -18.21 4.72 -0.53
C ARG A 16 -18.75 6.15 -0.43
N ASP A 17 -17.88 7.14 -0.22
CA ASP A 17 -18.29 8.55 -0.18
C ASP A 17 -18.90 9.05 -1.50
N ILE A 18 -18.28 8.71 -2.63
CA ILE A 18 -18.81 9.03 -3.96
C ILE A 18 -20.18 8.39 -4.16
N ASN A 19 -20.34 7.12 -3.77
CA ASN A 19 -21.60 6.40 -3.89
C ASN A 19 -22.73 6.98 -3.06
N ARG A 20 -22.46 7.56 -1.89
CA ARG A 20 -23.48 8.27 -1.09
C ARG A 20 -24.14 9.42 -1.86
N ARG A 21 -23.44 10.00 -2.83
CA ARG A 21 -23.91 11.16 -3.61
C ARG A 21 -24.40 10.79 -5.00
N HIS A 22 -23.77 9.79 -5.63
CA HIS A 22 -23.94 9.53 -7.06
C HIS A 22 -24.40 8.11 -7.40
N HIS A 23 -24.34 7.16 -6.46
CA HIS A 23 -24.70 5.75 -6.67
C HIS A 23 -24.15 5.14 -8.00
N CYS A 24 -22.93 5.52 -8.39
CA CYS A 24 -22.38 5.21 -9.71
C CYS A 24 -21.41 4.01 -9.72
N ILE A 25 -20.92 3.59 -8.56
CA ILE A 25 -20.04 2.43 -8.39
C ILE A 25 -20.90 1.23 -7.93
N PRO A 26 -20.92 0.10 -8.62
CA PRO A 26 -21.68 -1.07 -8.18
C PRO A 26 -21.23 -1.61 -6.81
N ASP A 27 -22.18 -1.91 -5.93
CA ASP A 27 -21.89 -2.46 -4.58
C ASP A 27 -21.10 -3.77 -4.64
N ALA A 28 -21.34 -4.60 -5.65
CA ALA A 28 -20.60 -5.83 -5.87
C ALA A 28 -19.08 -5.62 -5.99
N ILE A 29 -18.63 -4.45 -6.47
CA ILE A 29 -17.19 -4.11 -6.55
C ILE A 29 -16.64 -3.75 -5.16
N LEU A 30 -17.48 -3.19 -4.28
CA LEU A 30 -17.10 -2.75 -2.93
C LEU A 30 -17.12 -3.89 -1.91
N THR A 31 -17.97 -4.91 -2.13
CA THR A 31 -18.11 -6.06 -1.22
C THR A 31 -17.27 -7.25 -1.66
N LYS A 32 -16.82 -7.30 -2.91
CA LYS A 32 -15.92 -8.36 -3.38
C LYS A 32 -14.60 -8.28 -2.61
N ALA A 33 -14.14 -9.43 -2.14
CA ALA A 33 -12.82 -9.56 -1.52
C ALA A 33 -11.75 -9.02 -2.48
N PRO A 34 -10.82 -8.19 -1.99
CA PRO A 34 -9.76 -7.67 -2.83
C PRO A 34 -8.88 -8.82 -3.33
N SER A 35 -8.54 -8.77 -4.62
CA SER A 35 -7.77 -9.77 -5.36
C SER A 35 -6.88 -9.05 -6.37
N ALA A 36 -5.57 -9.27 -6.36
CA ALA A 36 -4.61 -8.39 -7.02
C ALA A 36 -4.24 -8.83 -8.43
N GLU A 37 -4.63 -10.02 -8.91
CA GLU A 37 -4.28 -10.42 -10.28
C GLU A 37 -5.40 -11.15 -11.03
N LEU A 38 -5.38 -10.96 -12.35
CA LEU A 38 -6.12 -11.66 -13.41
C LEU A 38 -5.65 -13.13 -13.55
N LYS A 39 -5.46 -13.84 -12.44
CA LYS A 39 -5.03 -15.24 -12.42
C LYS A 39 -6.18 -16.10 -11.94
N HIS A 40 -6.54 -17.12 -12.72
CA HIS A 40 -7.60 -18.06 -12.36
C HIS A 40 -7.23 -18.70 -11.01
N ASP A 41 -8.12 -18.58 -10.02
CA ASP A 41 -8.04 -19.20 -8.69
C ASP A 41 -6.97 -18.69 -7.70
N GLN A 42 -6.45 -17.45 -7.83
CA GLN A 42 -5.65 -16.83 -6.75
C GLN A 42 -6.39 -15.72 -5.99
N THR A 43 -6.38 -15.82 -4.67
CA THR A 43 -6.81 -14.78 -3.72
C THR A 43 -5.61 -14.08 -3.08
N ASP A 44 -5.66 -12.75 -2.92
CA ASP A 44 -4.57 -11.93 -2.33
C ASP A 44 -4.12 -12.35 -0.94
N GLN A 45 -4.99 -13.07 -0.23
CA GLN A 45 -4.77 -13.50 1.14
C GLN A 45 -3.69 -14.58 1.28
N ASP A 46 -3.26 -15.22 0.18
CA ASP A 46 -2.17 -16.20 0.25
C ASP A 46 -0.79 -15.55 0.46
N THR A 47 -0.66 -14.26 0.10
CA THR A 47 0.66 -13.60 0.06
C THR A 47 0.73 -12.30 0.86
N LEU A 48 -0.39 -11.58 1.02
CA LEU A 48 -0.43 -10.29 1.71
C LEU A 48 -1.26 -10.36 3.00
N PRO A 49 -0.87 -9.61 4.05
CA PRO A 49 -1.74 -9.42 5.19
C PRO A 49 -3.00 -8.64 4.79
N PRO A 50 -4.06 -8.65 5.62
CA PRO A 50 -5.23 -7.80 5.43
C PRO A 50 -4.85 -6.34 5.14
N TYR A 51 -5.57 -5.67 4.25
CA TYR A 51 -5.23 -4.32 3.80
C TYR A 51 -5.26 -3.31 4.94
N GLU A 52 -6.10 -3.54 5.94
CA GLU A 52 -6.17 -2.73 7.16
C GLU A 52 -4.80 -2.71 7.85
N ILE A 53 -4.21 -3.88 8.07
CA ILE A 53 -2.89 -4.02 8.71
C ILE A 53 -1.78 -3.56 7.77
N LEU A 54 -1.86 -3.91 6.49
CA LEU A 54 -0.85 -3.53 5.50
C LEU A 54 -0.74 -2.01 5.37
N ASP A 55 -1.88 -1.33 5.22
CA ASP A 55 -1.92 0.11 5.03
C ASP A 55 -1.45 0.85 6.30
N GLU A 56 -1.75 0.34 7.49
CA GLU A 56 -1.22 0.89 8.76
C GLU A 56 0.30 0.79 8.84
N VAL A 57 0.87 -0.39 8.59
CA VAL A 57 2.34 -0.59 8.57
C VAL A 57 2.99 0.32 7.53
N LEU A 58 2.40 0.45 6.33
CA LEU A 58 2.92 1.32 5.29
C LEU A 58 2.81 2.81 5.65
N LYS A 59 1.73 3.24 6.30
CA LYS A 59 1.57 4.63 6.79
C LYS A 59 2.67 4.94 7.79
N ASP A 60 2.83 4.10 8.80
CA ASP A 60 3.83 4.26 9.84
C ASP A 60 5.26 4.28 9.27
N TYR A 61 5.56 3.37 8.34
CA TYR A 61 6.87 3.30 7.71
C TYR A 61 7.17 4.48 6.76
N LEU A 62 6.21 4.84 5.88
CA LEU A 62 6.46 5.76 4.78
C LEU A 62 6.19 7.23 5.12
N LEU A 63 5.20 7.47 5.98
CA LEU A 63 4.78 8.81 6.39
C LEU A 63 5.38 9.20 7.74
N GLU A 64 5.31 8.30 8.73
CA GLU A 64 5.78 8.57 10.11
C GLU A 64 7.24 8.16 10.34
N HIS A 65 7.89 7.55 9.35
CA HIS A 65 9.32 7.21 9.36
C HIS A 65 9.75 6.21 10.45
N LEU A 66 8.82 5.39 10.94
CA LEU A 66 9.17 4.39 11.94
C LEU A 66 10.06 3.29 11.33
N SER A 67 11.09 2.93 12.06
CA SER A 67 11.99 1.81 11.76
C SER A 67 11.36 0.46 12.14
N LEU A 68 11.89 -0.65 11.64
CA LEU A 68 11.41 -1.99 12.02
C LEU A 68 11.36 -2.21 13.54
N PRO A 69 12.37 -1.86 14.35
CA PRO A 69 12.26 -1.98 15.81
C PRO A 69 11.07 -1.20 16.37
N GLU A 70 10.86 0.03 15.92
CA GLU A 70 9.75 0.88 16.40
C GLU A 70 8.37 0.34 15.96
N LEU A 71 8.29 -0.23 14.75
CA LEU A 71 7.08 -0.91 14.26
C LEU A 71 6.76 -2.16 15.09
N VAL A 72 7.78 -2.95 15.44
CA VAL A 72 7.61 -4.13 16.30
C VAL A 72 7.21 -3.71 17.72
N ASP A 73 7.81 -2.66 18.27
CA ASP A 73 7.46 -2.11 19.60
C ASP A 73 6.02 -1.56 19.63
N LYS A 74 5.52 -1.10 18.48
CA LYS A 74 4.12 -0.66 18.31
C LYS A 74 3.12 -1.83 18.29
N GLY A 75 3.61 -3.08 18.26
CA GLY A 75 2.82 -4.30 18.38
C GLY A 75 2.58 -5.05 17.08
N TYR A 76 3.21 -4.66 15.97
CA TYR A 76 3.13 -5.42 14.72
C TYR A 76 3.98 -6.70 14.78
N ASP A 77 3.52 -7.77 14.14
CA ASP A 77 4.31 -8.99 13.99
C ASP A 77 5.60 -8.71 13.20
N LYS A 78 6.74 -9.11 13.76
CA LYS A 78 8.05 -8.87 13.15
C LYS A 78 8.18 -9.50 11.76
N GLY A 79 7.70 -10.73 11.59
CA GLY A 79 7.79 -11.43 10.30
C GLY A 79 6.96 -10.75 9.22
N LEU A 80 5.79 -10.24 9.58
CA LEU A 80 4.93 -9.42 8.73
C LEU A 80 5.62 -8.12 8.33
N VAL A 81 6.16 -7.37 9.29
CA VAL A 81 6.85 -6.10 9.03
C VAL A 81 8.03 -6.33 8.08
N GLU A 82 8.91 -7.29 8.38
CA GLU A 82 10.05 -7.65 7.52
C GLU A 82 9.62 -7.97 6.09
N LYS A 83 8.54 -8.75 5.92
CA LYS A 83 7.99 -9.10 4.61
C LYS A 83 7.49 -7.86 3.86
N VAL A 84 6.73 -6.99 4.52
CA VAL A 84 6.18 -5.75 3.94
C VAL A 84 7.31 -4.82 3.50
N LEU A 85 8.29 -4.58 4.36
CA LEU A 85 9.41 -3.68 4.05
C LEU A 85 10.30 -4.24 2.93
N SER A 86 10.51 -5.56 2.90
CA SER A 86 11.19 -6.23 1.79
C SER A 86 10.45 -6.04 0.46
N MET A 87 9.13 -6.21 0.46
CA MET A 87 8.30 -5.97 -0.73
C MET A 87 8.35 -4.53 -1.20
N VAL A 88 8.21 -3.55 -0.30
CA VAL A 88 8.33 -2.12 -0.62
C VAL A 88 9.69 -1.84 -1.26
N GLY A 89 10.74 -2.43 -0.71
CA GLY A 89 12.08 -2.29 -1.23
C GLY A 89 12.29 -2.89 -2.62
N ARG A 90 11.80 -4.11 -2.84
CA ARG A 90 11.86 -4.79 -4.15
C ARG A 90 10.99 -4.09 -5.19
N GLY A 91 9.91 -3.42 -4.78
CA GLY A 91 9.01 -2.68 -5.66
C GLY A 91 9.55 -1.33 -6.16
N GLU A 92 10.72 -0.89 -5.69
CA GLU A 92 11.26 0.45 -6.00
C GLU A 92 11.46 0.67 -7.51
N TYR A 93 11.86 -0.36 -8.26
CA TYR A 93 12.01 -0.24 -9.73
C TYR A 93 10.66 0.02 -10.43
N LYS A 94 9.58 -0.63 -9.97
CA LYS A 94 8.23 -0.42 -10.51
C LYS A 94 7.76 1.00 -10.22
N ARG A 95 8.03 1.49 -9.01
CA ARG A 95 7.69 2.85 -8.57
C ARG A 95 8.38 3.92 -9.40
N ARG A 96 9.65 3.73 -9.77
CA ARG A 96 10.38 4.69 -10.63
C ARG A 96 9.86 4.76 -12.07
N GLN A 97 9.23 3.68 -12.55
CA GLN A 97 8.61 3.62 -13.88
C GLN A 97 7.14 4.08 -13.87
N ALA A 98 6.57 4.36 -12.69
CA ALA A 98 5.18 4.76 -12.58
C ALA A 98 4.95 6.12 -13.26
N PRO A 99 3.80 6.30 -13.94
CA PRO A 99 3.42 7.60 -14.50
C PRO A 99 3.25 8.64 -13.38
N PRO A 100 3.28 9.95 -13.70
CA PRO A 100 3.08 11.01 -12.72
C PRO A 100 1.87 10.76 -11.81
N VAL A 101 2.07 10.92 -10.51
CA VAL A 101 1.09 10.64 -9.47
C VAL A 101 0.61 11.95 -8.86
N LEU A 102 -0.71 12.08 -8.65
CA LEU A 102 -1.28 13.20 -7.92
C LEU A 102 -0.98 13.03 -6.43
N LYS A 103 -0.18 13.93 -5.86
CA LYS A 103 0.15 13.93 -4.43
C LYS A 103 -1.04 14.45 -3.64
N VAL A 104 -1.57 13.62 -2.73
CA VAL A 104 -2.61 14.00 -1.76
C VAL A 104 -2.19 13.75 -0.32
N SER A 105 -1.22 12.84 -0.10
CA SER A 105 -0.62 12.57 1.19
C SER A 105 0.40 13.64 1.60
N ARG A 106 0.78 13.69 2.88
CA ARG A 106 1.82 14.60 3.41
C ARG A 106 3.15 14.45 2.66
N ARG A 107 3.45 13.23 2.17
CA ARG A 107 4.68 12.91 1.45
C ARG A 107 4.40 12.10 0.19
N ALA A 108 4.85 12.62 -0.96
CA ALA A 108 4.53 12.02 -2.25
C ALA A 108 5.12 10.61 -2.39
N PHE A 109 4.27 9.64 -2.70
CA PHE A 109 4.67 8.28 -3.10
C PHE A 109 5.45 8.26 -4.42
N GLY A 110 5.32 9.30 -5.25
CA GLY A 110 6.11 9.54 -6.45
C GLY A 110 7.52 10.08 -6.16
N MET A 111 7.86 11.27 -6.64
CA MET A 111 9.22 11.82 -6.51
C MET A 111 9.67 12.14 -5.07
N GLY A 112 8.79 12.07 -4.07
CA GLY A 112 9.04 12.46 -2.67
C GLY A 112 9.84 11.44 -1.84
N ARG A 113 9.98 10.21 -2.33
CA ARG A 113 10.87 9.17 -1.79
C ARG A 113 11.85 8.76 -2.88
N ARG A 114 13.14 8.63 -2.56
CA ARG A 114 14.18 8.16 -3.49
C ARG A 114 15.05 7.14 -2.78
N MET A 115 14.90 5.86 -3.12
CA MET A 115 15.76 4.79 -2.63
C MET A 115 16.56 4.20 -3.80
N PRO A 116 17.79 3.71 -3.59
CA PRO A 116 18.51 2.99 -4.63
C PRO A 116 17.72 1.75 -5.11
N ILE A 117 17.67 1.52 -6.42
CA ILE A 117 17.05 0.30 -6.98
C ILE A 117 17.92 -0.92 -6.66
N ALA A 118 19.22 -0.84 -6.98
CA ALA A 118 20.18 -1.89 -6.68
C ALA A 118 20.62 -1.77 -5.21
N ARG A 119 19.89 -2.43 -4.30
CA ARG A 119 20.26 -2.54 -2.88
C ARG A 119 20.05 -3.96 -2.37
N ARG A 120 20.99 -4.43 -1.54
CA ARG A 120 20.94 -5.76 -0.89
C ARG A 120 20.16 -5.72 0.43
N PHE A 121 20.22 -4.59 1.12
CA PHE A 121 19.58 -4.37 2.42
C PHE A 121 18.44 -3.36 2.27
N PHE A 122 17.30 -3.67 2.85
CA PHE A 122 16.09 -2.83 2.76
C PHE A 122 15.94 -1.93 3.99
N GLU A 123 16.51 -2.36 5.13
CA GLU A 123 16.77 -1.64 6.38
C GLU A 123 18.06 -2.17 7.03
N ILE A 124 18.69 -1.35 7.86
CA ILE A 124 19.83 -1.66 8.73
C ILE A 124 19.36 -1.49 10.16
#